data_AF-A0A1D2J8C0-F1
#
_entry.id   AF-A0A1D2J8C0-F1
#
_cell.length_a   1.000
_cell.length_b   1.000
_cell.length_c   1.000
_cell.angle_alpha   90.00
_cell.angle_beta   90.00
_cell.angle_gamma   90.00
#
_symmetry.space_group_name_H-M   'P 1'
#
loop_
_entity.id
_entity.type
_entity.pdbx_description
1 polymer ?
#
loop_
_entity_poly.entity_id
_entity_poly.type
_entity_poly.pdbx_seq_one_letter_code
_entity_poly.pdbx_strand_id
1 'polypeptide(L)'
;MGNTPSSHKISAQDRAILNLKNQRDKLHQYQKRITILTDRETQIARECLARNDRARALLALRRKKYQQSLLAKTDAQLDQLERLTGSVEFALVEKDVLFGLRQGTKVLQTIHREMGGLEGVEKLMGESEEARAYQEEVSRMLGGQMSNQDEDEVEDELESMEQEISGPVRLPDVPTSELPEETEQQKREKEKQRAKARARAAIAMEA
;
A
#
# COMPACT_ATOMS: atom_id res chain seq x y z
N MET A 1 -2.07 52.14 -13.19
CA MET A 1 -0.74 51.60 -13.52
C MET A 1 -0.88 50.11 -13.83
N GLY A 2 -0.30 49.64 -14.94
CA GLY A 2 0.23 48.27 -15.07
C GLY A 2 -0.72 47.09 -15.26
N ASN A 3 -1.54 47.08 -16.32
CA ASN A 3 -2.08 45.83 -16.85
C ASN A 3 -1.05 45.23 -17.81
N THR A 4 -0.04 44.53 -17.29
CA THR A 4 0.86 43.74 -18.12
C THR A 4 0.14 42.44 -18.49
N PRO A 5 -0.14 42.16 -19.78
CA PRO A 5 -0.61 40.84 -20.15
C PRO A 5 0.52 39.86 -19.83
N SER A 6 0.31 38.96 -18.89
CA SER A 6 1.20 37.83 -18.64
C SER A 6 1.17 36.95 -19.88
N SER A 7 1.98 37.30 -20.88
CA SER A 7 2.23 36.47 -22.04
C SER A 7 2.82 35.16 -21.52
N HIS A 8 2.03 34.08 -21.56
CA HIS A 8 2.50 32.74 -21.25
C HIS A 8 3.68 32.46 -22.18
N LYS A 9 4.90 32.58 -21.64
CA LYS A 9 6.12 32.31 -22.38
C LYS A 9 6.10 30.83 -22.74
N ILE A 10 5.84 30.54 -24.02
CA ILE A 10 5.85 29.17 -24.56
C ILE A 10 7.16 28.52 -24.12
N SER A 11 7.04 27.47 -23.31
CA SER A 11 8.20 26.82 -22.74
C SER A 11 8.95 26.02 -23.81
N ALA A 12 10.23 25.72 -23.58
CA ALA A 12 11.00 24.87 -24.50
C ALA A 12 10.34 23.49 -24.68
N GLN A 13 9.69 22.99 -23.63
CA GLN A 13 8.89 21.77 -23.60
C GLN A 13 7.66 21.86 -24.51
N ASP A 14 6.90 22.96 -24.44
CA ASP A 14 5.72 23.17 -25.28
C ASP A 14 6.08 23.19 -26.76
N ARG A 15 7.23 23.81 -27.11
CA ARG A 15 7.76 23.78 -28.48
C ARG A 15 8.15 22.38 -28.91
N ALA A 16 8.75 21.59 -28.03
CA ALA A 16 9.11 20.20 -28.32
C ALA A 16 7.86 19.33 -28.55
N ILE A 17 6.84 19.46 -27.71
CA ILE A 17 5.56 18.75 -27.86
C ILE A 17 4.86 19.16 -29.15
N LEU A 18 4.84 20.45 -29.47
CA LEU A 18 4.30 20.94 -30.73
C LEU A 18 5.04 20.35 -31.94
N ASN A 19 6.37 20.26 -31.89
CA ASN A 19 7.16 19.66 -32.96
C ASN A 19 6.84 18.17 -33.15
N LEU A 20 6.69 17.41 -32.06
CA LEU A 20 6.27 16.00 -32.13
C LEU A 20 4.88 15.84 -32.75
N LYS A 21 3.92 16.67 -32.33
CA LYS A 21 2.56 16.68 -32.90
C LYS A 21 2.57 17.04 -34.39
N ASN A 22 3.34 18.05 -34.78
CA ASN A 22 3.53 18.42 -36.19
C ASN A 22 4.16 17.29 -37.02
N GLN A 23 5.10 16.54 -36.45
CA GLN A 23 5.73 15.39 -37.13
C GLN A 23 4.72 14.26 -37.32
N ARG A 24 3.92 13.94 -36.30
CA ARG A 24 2.84 12.97 -36.39
C ARG A 24 1.86 13.33 -37.51
N ASP A 25 1.41 14.59 -37.55
CA ASP A 25 0.46 15.04 -38.57
C ASP A 25 1.05 14.97 -39.99
N LYS A 26 2.35 15.29 -40.15
CA LYS A 26 3.07 15.11 -41.43
C LYS A 26 3.15 13.64 -41.84
N LEU A 27 3.38 12.72 -40.91
CA LEU A 27 3.39 11.28 -41.19
C LEU A 27 2.00 10.78 -41.59
N HIS A 28 0.91 11.23 -40.96
CA HIS A 28 -0.44 10.90 -41.42
C HIS A 28 -0.72 11.43 -42.83
N GLN A 29 -0.29 12.64 -43.16
CA GLN A 29 -0.41 13.17 -44.53
C GLN A 29 0.41 12.35 -45.54
N TYR A 30 1.57 11.82 -45.12
CA TYR A 30 2.39 10.95 -45.96
C TYR A 30 1.74 9.57 -46.16
N GLN A 31 1.21 8.98 -45.08
CA GLN A 31 0.45 7.72 -45.09
C GLN A 31 -0.74 7.79 -46.06
N LYS A 32 -1.55 8.87 -45.98
CA LYS A 32 -2.67 9.11 -46.92
C LYS A 32 -2.20 9.19 -48.37
N ARG A 33 -1.09 9.90 -48.63
CA ARG A 33 -0.51 10.00 -49.98
C ARG A 33 -0.04 8.64 -50.52
N ILE A 34 0.66 7.85 -49.71
CA ILE A 34 1.10 6.50 -50.10
C ILE A 34 -0.10 5.58 -50.36
N THR A 35 -1.15 5.67 -49.55
CA THR A 35 -2.35 4.83 -49.72
C THR A 35 -2.99 5.09 -51.09
N ILE A 36 -3.22 6.36 -51.44
CA ILE A 36 -3.76 6.75 -52.76
C ILE A 36 -2.85 6.24 -53.89
N LEU A 37 -1.53 6.34 -53.72
CA LEU A 37 -0.58 5.89 -54.73
C LEU A 37 -0.57 4.36 -54.89
N THR A 38 -0.70 3.64 -53.78
CA THR A 38 -0.82 2.17 -53.75
C THR A 38 -2.10 1.73 -54.48
N ASP A 39 -3.22 2.41 -54.24
CA ASP A 39 -4.50 2.14 -54.92
C ASP A 39 -4.38 2.36 -56.43
N ARG A 40 -3.73 3.45 -56.85
CA ARG A 40 -3.44 3.70 -58.28
C ARG A 40 -2.57 2.60 -58.89
N GLU A 41 -1.53 2.15 -58.20
CA GLU A 41 -0.69 1.05 -58.67
C GLU A 41 -1.47 -0.27 -58.78
N THR A 42 -2.47 -0.49 -57.91
CA THR A 42 -3.36 -1.64 -58.04
C THR A 42 -4.25 -1.56 -59.28
N GLN A 43 -4.76 -0.37 -59.61
CA GLN A 43 -5.57 -0.15 -60.80
C GLN A 43 -4.74 -0.35 -62.07
N ILE A 44 -3.54 0.23 -62.12
CA ILE A 44 -2.60 0.05 -63.23
C ILE A 44 -2.25 -1.43 -63.41
N ALA A 45 -2.00 -2.16 -62.31
CA ALA A 45 -1.75 -3.60 -62.39
C ALA A 45 -2.95 -4.37 -62.99
N ARG A 46 -4.19 -4.03 -62.61
CA ARG A 46 -5.41 -4.63 -63.18
C ARG A 46 -5.56 -4.31 -64.67
N GLU A 47 -5.32 -3.07 -65.09
CA GLU A 47 -5.37 -2.66 -66.48
C GLU A 47 -4.32 -3.36 -67.35
N CYS A 48 -3.07 -3.48 -66.86
CA CYS A 48 -2.01 -4.20 -67.56
C CYS A 48 -2.33 -5.69 -67.72
N LEU A 49 -2.95 -6.32 -66.71
CA LEU A 49 -3.42 -7.70 -66.80
C LEU A 49 -4.54 -7.85 -67.85
N ALA A 50 -5.49 -6.92 -67.92
CA ALA A 50 -6.54 -6.93 -68.93
C ALA A 50 -5.99 -6.79 -70.37
N ARG A 51 -4.85 -6.10 -70.54
CA ARG A 51 -4.15 -5.95 -71.82
C ARG A 51 -3.15 -7.08 -72.12
N ASN A 52 -3.10 -8.14 -71.30
CA ASN A 52 -2.13 -9.25 -71.38
C ASN A 52 -0.65 -8.83 -71.28
N ASP A 53 -0.34 -7.63 -70.78
CA ASP A 53 1.04 -7.16 -70.60
C ASP A 53 1.58 -7.56 -69.22
N ARG A 54 2.04 -8.82 -69.12
CA ARG A 54 2.57 -9.39 -67.88
C ARG A 54 3.79 -8.66 -67.32
N ALA A 55 4.68 -8.16 -68.19
CA ALA A 55 5.92 -7.50 -67.75
C ALA A 55 5.62 -6.20 -67.00
N ARG A 56 4.69 -5.38 -67.52
CA ARG A 56 4.26 -4.14 -66.86
C ARG A 56 3.45 -4.42 -65.60
N ALA A 57 2.59 -5.44 -65.60
CA ALA A 57 1.85 -5.84 -64.41
C ALA A 57 2.78 -6.26 -63.25
N LEU A 58 3.84 -7.04 -63.53
CA LEU A 58 4.83 -7.43 -62.53
C LEU A 58 5.59 -6.23 -61.96
N LEU A 59 5.95 -5.25 -62.80
CA LEU A 59 6.60 -4.02 -62.35
C LEU A 59 5.69 -3.21 -61.42
N ALA A 60 4.41 -3.05 -61.77
CA ALA A 60 3.43 -2.35 -60.95
C ALA A 60 3.24 -3.04 -59.59
N LEU A 61 3.19 -4.38 -59.56
CA LEU A 61 3.09 -5.14 -58.30
C LEU A 61 4.35 -5.03 -57.43
N ARG A 62 5.54 -5.00 -58.03
CA ARG A 62 6.80 -4.77 -57.29
C ARG A 62 6.84 -3.39 -56.64
N ARG A 63 6.39 -2.36 -57.38
CA ARG A 63 6.21 -1.02 -56.80
C ARG A 63 5.20 -1.09 -55.67
N LYS A 64 3.99 -1.61 -55.90
CA LYS A 64 2.97 -1.74 -54.84
C LYS A 64 3.54 -2.36 -53.54
N LYS A 65 4.31 -3.44 -53.65
CA LYS A 65 4.94 -4.10 -52.50
C LYS A 65 5.97 -3.21 -51.78
N TYR A 66 6.76 -2.43 -52.51
CA TYR A 66 7.68 -1.45 -51.94
C TYR A 66 6.94 -0.33 -51.19
N GLN A 67 5.89 0.23 -51.80
CA GLN A 67 5.03 1.23 -51.15
C GLN A 67 4.35 0.69 -49.90
N GLN A 68 3.89 -0.57 -49.90
CA GLN A 68 3.36 -1.22 -48.71
C GLN A 68 4.42 -1.39 -47.61
N SER A 69 5.66 -1.73 -47.96
CA SER A 69 6.75 -1.78 -46.98
C SER A 69 7.06 -0.40 -46.39
N LEU A 70 7.02 0.65 -47.20
CA LEU A 70 7.15 2.03 -46.71
C LEU A 70 6.01 2.42 -45.77
N LEU A 71 4.77 2.06 -46.13
CA LEU A 71 3.59 2.31 -45.29
C LEU A 71 3.74 1.63 -43.92
N ALA A 72 4.13 0.35 -43.90
CA ALA A 72 4.37 -0.38 -42.64
C ALA A 72 5.47 0.27 -41.77
N LYS A 73 6.54 0.79 -42.39
CA LYS A 73 7.57 1.55 -41.66
C LYS A 73 7.03 2.86 -41.10
N THR A 74 6.19 3.57 -41.87
CA THR A 74 5.54 4.81 -41.42
C THR A 74 4.58 4.55 -40.25
N ASP A 75 3.82 3.46 -40.29
CA ASP A 75 2.93 3.07 -39.19
C ASP A 75 3.73 2.77 -37.92
N ALA A 76 4.83 2.02 -38.02
CA ALA A 76 5.72 1.78 -36.87
C ALA A 76 6.33 3.08 -36.30
N GLN A 77 6.64 4.05 -37.16
CA GLN A 77 7.13 5.36 -36.73
C GLN A 77 6.03 6.21 -36.05
N LEU A 78 4.78 6.11 -36.53
CA LEU A 78 3.64 6.75 -35.89
C LEU A 78 3.40 6.18 -34.50
N ASP A 79 3.40 4.86 -34.36
CA ASP A 79 3.26 4.18 -33.06
C ASP A 79 4.35 4.62 -32.08
N GLN A 80 5.60 4.75 -32.57
CA GLN A 80 6.71 5.22 -31.76
C GLN A 80 6.50 6.69 -31.30
N LEU A 81 6.00 7.57 -32.17
CA LEU A 81 5.71 8.96 -31.83
C LEU A 81 4.55 9.08 -30.83
N GLU A 82 3.52 8.25 -30.95
CA GLU A 82 2.41 8.22 -30.00
C GLU A 82 2.88 7.77 -28.61
N ARG A 83 3.69 6.71 -28.54
CA ARG A 83 4.33 6.28 -27.28
C ARG A 83 5.19 7.37 -26.67
N LEU A 84 6.04 8.02 -27.47
CA LEU A 84 6.88 9.13 -27.02
C LEU A 84 6.04 10.30 -26.49
N THR A 85 4.96 10.66 -27.17
CA THR A 85 4.07 11.73 -26.74
C THR A 85 3.42 11.39 -25.40
N GLY A 86 2.90 10.17 -25.24
CA GLY A 86 2.33 9.71 -23.98
C GLY A 86 3.36 9.68 -22.83
N SER A 87 4.60 9.25 -23.10
CA SER A 87 5.68 9.30 -22.11
C SER A 87 6.02 10.73 -21.69
N VAL A 88 6.02 11.69 -22.62
CA VAL A 88 6.26 13.11 -22.29
C VAL A 88 5.11 13.68 -21.46
N GLU A 89 3.87 13.39 -21.81
CA GLU A 89 2.70 13.82 -21.04
C GLU A 89 2.71 13.24 -19.62
N PHE A 90 3.07 11.96 -19.47
CA PHE A 90 3.26 11.34 -18.17
C PHE A 90 4.39 12.01 -17.36
N ALA A 91 5.54 12.27 -17.98
CA ALA A 91 6.66 12.93 -17.31
C ALA A 91 6.32 14.37 -16.85
N LEU A 92 5.43 15.07 -17.56
CA LEU A 92 4.92 16.37 -17.13
C LEU A 92 4.07 16.24 -15.85
N VAL A 93 3.19 15.25 -15.79
CA VAL A 93 2.41 14.96 -14.57
C VAL A 93 3.33 14.56 -13.42
N GLU A 94 4.32 13.71 -13.67
CA GLU A 94 5.30 13.28 -12.68
C GLU A 94 6.08 14.47 -12.09
N LYS A 95 6.48 15.43 -12.93
CA LYS A 95 7.11 16.67 -12.48
C LYS A 95 6.20 17.47 -11.54
N ASP A 96 4.92 17.59 -11.84
CA ASP A 96 3.97 18.32 -11.00
C ASP A 96 3.71 17.60 -9.67
N VAL A 97 3.62 16.26 -9.68
CA VAL A 97 3.56 15.43 -8.47
C VAL A 97 4.81 15.63 -7.62
N LEU A 98 6.01 15.57 -8.21
CA LEU A 98 7.27 15.82 -7.50
C LEU A 98 7.35 17.22 -6.89
N PHE A 99 6.80 18.24 -7.58
CA PHE A 99 6.71 19.59 -7.02
C PHE A 99 5.77 19.64 -5.81
N GLY A 100 4.62 18.98 -5.90
CA GLY A 100 3.68 18.81 -4.79
C GLY A 100 4.29 18.10 -3.58
N LEU A 101 5.01 16.98 -3.80
CA LEU A 101 5.75 16.28 -2.75
C LEU A 101 6.79 17.20 -2.11
N ARG A 102 7.59 17.92 -2.90
CA ARG A 102 8.59 18.85 -2.37
C ARG A 102 7.98 19.96 -1.52
N GLN A 103 6.81 20.48 -1.92
CA GLN A 103 6.08 21.46 -1.13
C GLN A 103 5.54 20.85 0.16
N GLY A 104 4.95 19.65 0.10
CA GLY A 104 4.51 18.90 1.28
C GLY A 104 5.64 18.62 2.27
N THR A 105 6.81 18.19 1.78
CA THR A 105 8.01 17.99 2.63
C THR A 105 8.46 19.29 3.28
N LYS A 106 8.43 20.43 2.56
CA LYS A 106 8.76 21.73 3.16
C LYS A 106 7.79 22.10 4.27
N VAL A 107 6.48 21.92 4.06
CA VAL A 107 5.46 22.19 5.09
C VAL A 107 5.69 21.30 6.31
N LEU A 108 5.93 20.00 6.08
CA LEU A 108 6.23 19.06 7.16
C LEU A 108 7.50 19.44 7.93
N GLN A 109 8.55 19.90 7.24
CA GLN A 109 9.77 20.41 7.88
C GLN A 109 9.50 21.67 8.72
N THR A 110 8.64 22.57 8.26
CA THR A 110 8.22 23.75 9.03
C THR A 110 7.45 23.34 10.28
N ILE A 111 6.45 22.45 10.15
CA ILE A 111 5.69 21.91 11.29
C ILE A 111 6.62 21.23 12.28
N HIS A 112 7.56 20.41 11.79
CA HIS A 112 8.51 19.72 12.67
C HIS A 112 9.42 20.72 13.41
N ARG A 113 9.83 21.81 12.76
CA ARG A 113 10.60 22.89 13.40
C ARG A 113 9.75 23.66 14.43
N GLU A 114 8.47 23.90 14.15
CA GLU A 114 7.54 24.56 15.08
C GLU A 114 7.19 23.69 16.30
N MET A 115 7.09 22.37 16.13
CA MET A 115 6.89 21.41 17.23
C MET A 115 8.16 21.10 18.03
N GLY A 116 9.24 21.88 17.86
CA GLY A 116 10.48 21.75 18.62
C GLY A 116 11.53 20.81 18.03
N GLY A 117 11.29 20.21 16.86
CA GLY A 117 12.25 19.31 16.20
C GLY A 117 12.59 18.08 17.03
N LEU A 118 13.82 17.59 16.90
CA LEU A 118 14.36 16.51 17.73
C LEU A 118 14.45 16.90 19.21
N GLU A 119 14.80 18.16 19.48
CA GLU A 119 15.02 18.69 20.83
C GLU A 119 13.71 18.80 21.64
N GLY A 120 12.60 19.13 20.97
CA GLY A 120 11.26 19.12 21.57
C GLY A 120 10.75 17.72 21.89
N VAL A 121 11.06 16.74 21.03
CA VAL A 121 10.75 15.33 21.30
C VAL A 121 11.61 14.77 22.44
N GLU A 122 12.91 15.09 22.45
CA GLU A 122 13.85 14.67 23.49
C GLU A 122 13.50 15.29 24.85
N LYS A 123 13.10 16.57 24.89
CA LYS A 123 12.60 17.23 26.10
C LYS A 123 11.29 16.62 26.60
N LEU A 124 10.35 16.31 25.71
CA LEU A 124 9.09 15.66 26.08
C LEU A 124 9.30 14.24 26.64
N MET A 125 10.25 13.48 26.07
CA MET A 125 10.63 12.16 26.60
C MET A 125 11.31 12.29 27.97
N GLY A 126 12.24 13.23 28.14
CA GLY A 126 12.87 13.51 29.43
C GLY A 126 11.85 13.94 30.50
N GLU A 127 10.94 14.86 30.18
CA GLU A 127 9.87 15.29 31.09
C GLU A 127 8.91 14.14 31.45
N SER A 128 8.64 13.21 30.53
CA SER A 128 7.82 12.02 30.81
C SER A 128 8.55 11.01 31.70
N GLU A 129 9.84 10.81 31.50
CA GLU A 129 10.67 9.94 32.33
C GLU A 129 10.81 10.50 33.76
N GLU A 130 11.04 11.82 33.89
CA GLU A 130 11.07 12.51 35.18
C GLU A 130 9.72 12.47 35.91
N ALA A 131 8.61 12.70 35.20
CA ALA A 131 7.27 12.58 35.77
C ALA A 131 6.98 11.15 36.25
N ARG A 132 7.45 10.13 35.51
CA ARG A 132 7.31 8.73 35.89
C ARG A 132 8.16 8.41 37.13
N ALA A 133 9.39 8.89 37.18
CA ALA A 133 10.27 8.72 38.33
C ALA A 133 9.69 9.40 39.58
N TYR A 134 9.14 10.61 39.43
CA TYR A 134 8.44 11.31 40.52
C TYR A 134 7.22 10.54 41.00
N GLN A 135 6.40 10.01 40.09
CA GLN A 135 5.26 9.17 40.45
C GLN A 135 5.69 7.89 41.19
N GLU A 136 6.77 7.24 40.75
CA GLU A 136 7.35 6.06 41.43
C GLU A 136 7.90 6.42 42.81
N GLU A 137 8.52 7.59 42.97
CA GLU A 137 9.02 8.10 44.25
C GLU A 137 7.88 8.43 45.21
N VAL A 138 6.84 9.11 44.74
CA VAL A 138 5.62 9.39 45.50
C VAL A 138 4.94 8.08 45.92
N SER A 139 4.83 7.11 45.01
CA SER A 139 4.26 5.78 45.31
C SER A 139 5.09 5.05 46.36
N ARG A 140 6.42 5.17 46.32
CA ARG A 140 7.33 4.56 47.31
C ARG A 140 7.24 5.26 48.67
N MET A 141 7.10 6.57 48.71
CA MET A 141 6.91 7.32 49.96
C MET A 141 5.57 6.95 50.60
N LEU A 142 4.49 6.89 49.82
CA LEU A 142 3.17 6.45 50.28
C LEU A 142 3.20 5.01 50.80
N GLY A 143 3.72 4.05 50.02
CA GLY A 143 3.82 2.65 50.45
C GLY A 143 4.84 2.38 51.58
N GLY A 144 5.72 3.34 51.87
CA GLY A 144 6.64 3.26 53.01
C GLY A 144 6.12 3.91 54.31
N GLN A 145 5.05 4.71 54.22
CA GLN A 145 4.46 5.43 55.36
C GLN A 145 3.12 4.85 55.81
N MET A 146 2.47 3.99 55.02
CA MET A 146 1.22 3.33 55.41
C MET A 146 1.50 2.23 56.45
N SER A 147 0.69 2.19 57.51
CA SER A 147 0.65 1.07 58.44
C SER A 147 -0.11 -0.09 57.79
N ASN A 148 0.17 -1.33 58.16
CA ASN A 148 -0.60 -2.49 57.65
C ASN A 148 -2.12 -2.33 57.85
N GLN A 149 -2.54 -1.61 58.90
CA GLN A 149 -3.96 -1.31 59.14
C GLN A 149 -4.53 -0.31 58.12
N ASP A 150 -3.73 0.67 57.69
CA ASP A 150 -4.16 1.64 56.67
C ASP A 150 -4.19 0.96 55.29
N GLU A 151 -3.33 -0.03 55.04
CA GLU A 151 -3.37 -0.86 53.82
C GLU A 151 -4.63 -1.74 53.80
N ASP A 152 -4.97 -2.38 54.93
CA ASP A 152 -6.20 -3.19 55.05
C ASP A 152 -7.46 -2.33 54.84
N GLU A 153 -7.53 -1.11 55.39
CA GLU A 153 -8.67 -0.19 55.19
C GLU A 153 -8.83 0.25 53.73
N VAL A 154 -7.72 0.49 53.02
CA VAL A 154 -7.73 0.87 51.60
C VAL A 154 -8.11 -0.32 50.70
N GLU A 155 -7.67 -1.53 51.04
CA GLU A 155 -8.06 -2.76 50.33
C GLU A 155 -9.57 -3.02 50.51
N ASP A 156 -10.11 -2.84 51.72
CA ASP A 156 -11.55 -2.96 51.99
C ASP A 156 -12.38 -1.93 51.20
N GLU A 157 -11.92 -0.66 51.12
CA GLU A 157 -12.57 0.36 50.29
C GLU A 157 -12.49 0.03 48.79
N LEU A 158 -11.36 -0.50 48.32
CA LEU A 158 -11.19 -0.93 46.94
C LEU A 158 -12.12 -2.10 46.62
N GLU A 159 -12.19 -3.12 47.48
CA GLU A 159 -13.11 -4.25 47.32
C GLU A 159 -14.57 -3.79 47.31
N SER A 160 -14.94 -2.81 48.13
CA SER A 160 -16.29 -2.23 48.13
C SER A 160 -16.62 -1.57 46.79
N MET A 161 -15.69 -0.78 46.22
CA MET A 161 -15.85 -0.14 44.92
C MET A 161 -15.86 -1.18 43.79
N GLU A 162 -15.02 -2.22 43.86
CA GLU A 162 -15.01 -3.31 42.88
C GLU A 162 -16.31 -4.13 42.92
N GLN A 163 -16.91 -4.35 44.09
CA GLN A 163 -18.23 -4.99 44.23
C GLN A 163 -19.36 -4.10 43.71
N GLU A 164 -19.29 -2.78 43.91
CA GLU A 164 -20.23 -1.82 43.33
C GLU A 164 -20.15 -1.76 41.80
N ILE A 165 -18.94 -1.82 41.23
CA ILE A 165 -18.70 -1.78 39.79
C ILE A 165 -18.99 -3.14 39.13
N SER A 166 -18.60 -4.25 39.77
CA SER A 166 -18.77 -5.60 39.22
C SER A 166 -20.18 -6.16 39.40
N GLY A 167 -20.98 -5.57 40.30
CA GLY A 167 -22.29 -6.10 40.69
C GLY A 167 -22.19 -7.51 41.31
N PRO A 168 -23.30 -8.07 41.83
CA PRO A 168 -23.25 -9.39 42.43
C PRO A 168 -22.82 -10.41 41.36
N VAL A 169 -21.67 -11.03 41.56
CA VAL A 169 -21.19 -12.15 40.75
C VAL A 169 -22.28 -13.23 40.78
N ARG A 170 -23.10 -13.28 39.73
CA ARG A 170 -23.92 -14.45 39.44
C ARG A 170 -22.96 -15.56 39.02
N LEU A 171 -22.46 -16.30 39.98
CA LEU A 171 -21.93 -17.63 39.71
C LEU A 171 -23.06 -18.41 39.00
N PRO A 172 -22.83 -18.94 37.79
CA PRO A 172 -23.84 -19.70 37.08
C PRO A 172 -24.26 -20.91 37.92
N ASP A 173 -25.57 -21.15 37.96
CA ASP A 173 -26.18 -22.21 38.74
C ASP A 173 -25.54 -23.56 38.38
N VAL A 174 -25.05 -24.28 39.40
CA VAL A 174 -24.35 -25.54 39.21
C VAL A 174 -25.33 -26.51 38.55
N PRO A 175 -25.02 -27.11 37.38
CA PRO A 175 -25.98 -27.96 36.69
C PRO A 175 -26.37 -29.13 37.60
N THR A 176 -27.63 -29.18 38.01
CA THR A 176 -28.26 -30.25 38.78
C THR A 176 -28.53 -31.48 37.89
N SER A 177 -27.53 -31.90 37.12
CA SER A 177 -27.55 -33.20 36.45
C SER A 177 -27.13 -34.23 37.49
N GLU A 178 -28.00 -35.18 37.81
CA GLU A 178 -27.65 -36.35 38.61
C GLU A 178 -26.38 -36.99 38.03
N LEU A 179 -25.31 -37.01 38.83
CA LEU A 179 -24.07 -37.69 38.48
C LEU A 179 -24.37 -39.19 38.44
N PRO A 180 -23.89 -39.95 37.42
CA PRO A 180 -24.06 -41.39 37.39
C PRO A 180 -23.48 -42.00 38.68
N GLU A 181 -24.28 -42.78 39.40
CA GLU A 181 -23.80 -43.48 40.59
C GLU A 181 -22.64 -44.42 40.20
N GLU A 182 -21.40 -44.04 40.54
CA GLU A 182 -20.26 -44.95 40.43
C GLU A 182 -20.48 -46.13 41.39
N THR A 183 -20.77 -47.31 40.81
CA THR A 183 -20.96 -48.57 41.55
C THR A 183 -19.80 -48.84 42.53
N GLU A 184 -20.08 -49.43 43.70
CA GLU A 184 -19.05 -49.71 44.73
C GLU A 184 -17.83 -50.49 44.18
N GLN A 185 -18.03 -51.28 43.13
CA GLN A 185 -16.96 -52.01 42.45
C GLN A 185 -15.93 -51.07 41.83
N GLN A 186 -16.37 -49.97 41.19
CA GLN A 186 -15.48 -48.98 40.59
C GLN A 186 -14.72 -48.16 41.63
N LYS A 187 -15.35 -47.86 42.78
CA LYS A 187 -14.68 -47.20 43.92
C LYS A 187 -13.59 -48.08 44.52
N ARG A 188 -13.88 -49.37 44.73
CA ARG A 188 -12.91 -50.35 45.25
C ARG A 188 -11.73 -50.59 44.29
N GLU A 189 -11.95 -50.55 42.98
CA GLU A 189 -10.86 -50.65 42.00
C GLU A 189 -9.96 -49.42 42.01
N LYS A 190 -10.52 -48.21 42.06
CA LYS A 190 -9.74 -46.96 42.17
C LYS A 190 -8.92 -46.92 43.47
N GLU A 191 -9.47 -47.38 44.59
CA GLU A 191 -8.72 -47.50 45.85
C GLU A 191 -7.57 -48.50 45.77
N LYS A 192 -7.80 -49.69 45.19
CA LYS A 192 -6.73 -50.68 44.98
C LYS A 192 -5.62 -50.15 44.08
N GLN A 193 -5.96 -49.38 43.05
CA GLN A 193 -4.98 -48.75 42.18
C GLN A 193 -4.18 -47.65 42.91
N ARG A 194 -4.85 -46.82 43.72
CA ARG A 194 -4.17 -45.81 44.56
C ARG A 194 -3.27 -46.44 45.62
N ALA A 195 -3.68 -47.54 46.25
CA ALA A 195 -2.87 -48.27 47.22
C ALA A 195 -1.63 -48.88 46.57
N LYS A 196 -1.76 -49.48 45.38
CA LYS A 196 -0.61 -50.00 44.61
C LYS A 196 0.35 -48.88 44.19
N ALA A 197 -0.17 -47.72 43.77
CA ALA A 197 0.66 -46.57 43.41
C ALA A 197 1.46 -46.05 44.62
N ARG A 198 0.82 -45.96 45.80
CA ARG A 198 1.50 -45.55 47.04
C ARG A 198 2.54 -46.57 47.50
N ALA A 199 2.24 -47.87 47.42
CA ALA A 199 3.22 -48.92 47.76
C ALA A 199 4.43 -48.91 46.82
N ARG A 200 4.21 -48.67 45.51
CA ARG A 200 5.30 -48.54 44.54
C ARG A 200 6.14 -47.28 44.77
N ALA A 201 5.52 -46.17 45.17
CA ALA A 201 6.24 -44.94 45.52
C ALA A 201 7.05 -45.09 46.82
N ALA A 202 6.54 -45.83 47.81
CA ALA A 202 7.26 -46.10 49.06
C ALA A 202 8.48 -47.00 48.84
N ILE A 203 8.34 -48.07 48.04
CA ILE A 203 9.48 -48.96 47.70
C ILE A 203 10.53 -48.22 46.86
N ALA A 204 10.13 -47.26 46.02
CA ALA A 204 11.05 -46.43 45.24
C ALA A 204 11.79 -45.35 46.05
N MET A 205 11.37 -45.07 47.29
CA MET A 205 12.07 -44.15 48.19
C MET A 205 13.00 -44.87 49.19
N GLU A 206 12.96 -46.19 49.28
CA GLU A 206 13.74 -46.99 50.23
C GLU A 206 14.84 -47.86 49.55
N ALA A 207 15.09 -47.63 48.25
CA ALA A 207 16.18 -48.23 47.46
C ALA A 207 17.09 -47.15 46.88
#